data_AF-A0A3B5MNC4-F1
#
_entry.id   AF-A0A3B5MNC4-F1
#
_cell.length_a   1.000
_cell.length_b   1.000
_cell.length_c   1.000
_cell.angle_alpha   90.00
_cell.angle_beta   90.00
_cell.angle_gamma   90.00
#
_symmetry.space_group_name_H-M   'P 1'
#
loop_
_entity.id
_entity.type
_entity.pdbx_description
1 polymer ?
#
loop_
_entity_poly.entity_id
_entity_poly.type
_entity_poly.pdbx_seq_one_letter_code
_entity_poly.pdbx_strand_id
1 'polypeptide(L)'
;MLSSDSKELKMERQKTNEKIKPSEERQTSLLQSGLRMMFGAMAAVACGMLYAGYLSGFHDRKFWFSSRQDLEREASFPGGSGLYYHYYKRLLAAPSFSSGFYQLTADNGTVSGRTINAVERLFLYPELITSFLYRVTGSQNRVEPVSFYLGSVFGLQAVCVSALFVCSWALSGTCVAGMLAVSWFVINRQDASRVEQGVPLRENWALPFFSCQVAALTGFLSRSTGSMFCYLILSACSFSFLLLWELGHYFLFVQSVCLVLLDSLGLVPPRKAADVYRAYLGSLVLVYLAQFQNASLLGSPLLSLLIGLVPARYFQVELMKMGCLGARVMKLLLHIQLVFSCVFTCSFLMKVSSAHGADFTLQLLEAKLGLNSTADFVTNFLLCQEALRAPGQDLFLRLTQTSLLPFYVLVLTVCLLSALQAVFRRLSSSLRLEDGRIGEQPAVAYHLLHTLLLGILTLLFDGVKYLWTPYVCMFTAFGVCSPDLWMTLFKWLRLKSVHPVVLVISTAGCFPLQFYPRVLAELADLQEIYDPDLMELIAWIRCFLWTLCTAPAVFAGSPVLLGTIKLCSGSVVTSLPVYSDLDLLRRTEDVSNGPEFTESFRRENVFIFK
;
A
#
# COMPACT_ATOMS: atom_id res chain seq x y z
N MET A 1 5.50 -35.68 70.31
CA MET A 1 6.30 -36.10 69.13
C MET A 1 5.45 -36.58 67.96
N LEU A 2 4.41 -37.41 68.13
CA LEU A 2 3.56 -37.90 67.01
C LEU A 2 2.74 -36.85 66.21
N SER A 3 2.67 -35.59 66.65
CA SER A 3 1.90 -34.51 66.00
C SER A 3 2.77 -33.57 65.13
N SER A 4 4.08 -33.49 65.38
CA SER A 4 5.00 -32.70 64.53
C SER A 4 5.31 -33.40 63.23
N ASP A 5 5.53 -34.72 63.27
CA ASP A 5 5.98 -35.50 62.11
C ASP A 5 4.88 -35.60 61.05
N SER A 6 3.60 -35.65 61.47
CA SER A 6 2.45 -35.60 60.54
C SER A 6 2.28 -34.24 59.86
N LYS A 7 2.77 -33.15 60.46
CA LYS A 7 2.70 -31.81 59.87
C LYS A 7 3.85 -31.59 58.90
N GLU A 8 5.05 -32.07 59.23
CA GLU A 8 6.20 -32.02 58.32
C GLU A 8 5.99 -32.87 57.06
N LEU A 9 5.45 -34.09 57.18
CA LEU A 9 5.11 -34.94 56.02
C LEU A 9 4.04 -34.34 55.10
N LYS A 10 3.08 -33.57 55.66
CA LYS A 10 2.09 -32.82 54.86
C LYS A 10 2.72 -31.60 54.18
N MET A 11 3.60 -30.87 54.87
CA MET A 11 4.31 -29.73 54.29
C MET A 11 5.28 -30.14 53.18
N GLU A 12 5.96 -31.27 53.33
CA GLU A 12 6.83 -31.82 52.28
C GLU A 12 6.02 -32.26 51.06
N ARG A 13 4.94 -33.04 51.22
CA ARG A 13 4.06 -33.42 50.10
C ARG A 13 3.46 -32.23 49.36
N GLN A 14 3.12 -31.16 50.08
CA GLN A 14 2.55 -29.95 49.48
C GLN A 14 3.62 -29.17 48.71
N LYS A 15 4.85 -29.09 49.22
CA LYS A 15 6.02 -28.52 48.50
C LYS A 15 6.44 -29.34 47.27
N THR A 16 6.30 -30.67 47.28
CA THR A 16 6.58 -31.50 46.09
C THR A 16 5.50 -31.32 45.02
N ASN A 17 4.22 -31.21 45.41
CA ASN A 17 3.12 -31.01 44.46
C ASN A 17 3.08 -29.59 43.85
N GLU A 18 3.47 -28.56 44.60
CA GLU A 18 3.61 -27.19 44.08
C GLU A 18 4.83 -26.99 43.17
N LYS A 19 5.87 -27.83 43.28
CA LYS A 19 7.03 -27.77 42.36
C LYS A 19 6.80 -28.50 41.03
N ILE A 20 5.90 -29.49 40.98
CA ILE A 20 5.66 -30.31 39.77
C ILE A 20 4.51 -29.74 38.90
N LYS A 21 3.50 -29.09 39.49
CA LYS A 21 2.37 -28.47 38.76
C LYS A 21 2.71 -27.29 37.81
N PRO A 22 3.66 -26.37 38.11
CA PRO A 22 3.83 -25.17 37.29
C PRO A 22 4.54 -25.43 35.96
N SER A 23 5.20 -26.57 35.76
CA SER A 23 5.83 -26.92 34.48
C SER A 23 4.84 -27.53 33.47
N GLU A 24 3.90 -28.37 33.92
CA GLU A 24 2.92 -29.02 33.03
C GLU A 24 1.82 -28.05 32.56
N GLU A 25 1.30 -27.18 33.43
CA GLU A 25 0.34 -26.12 33.04
C GLU A 25 0.99 -25.08 32.10
N ARG A 26 2.28 -24.82 32.27
CA ARG A 26 3.05 -23.92 31.39
C ARG A 26 3.35 -24.56 30.03
N GLN A 27 3.65 -25.87 29.99
CA GLN A 27 3.84 -26.59 28.72
C GLN A 27 2.53 -26.73 27.94
N THR A 28 1.42 -27.05 28.61
CA THR A 28 0.10 -27.17 27.97
C THR A 28 -0.42 -25.83 27.43
N SER A 29 -0.23 -24.73 28.16
CA SER A 29 -0.58 -23.39 27.69
C SER A 29 0.29 -22.90 26.53
N LEU A 30 1.60 -23.22 26.52
CA LEU A 30 2.49 -22.96 25.38
C LEU A 30 2.09 -23.76 24.15
N LEU A 31 1.74 -25.05 24.32
CA LEU A 31 1.28 -25.91 23.23
C LEU A 31 -0.04 -25.39 22.63
N GLN A 32 -1.00 -25.00 23.47
CA GLN A 32 -2.27 -24.40 23.02
C GLN A 32 -2.06 -23.07 22.28
N SER A 33 -1.15 -22.22 22.78
CA SER A 33 -0.80 -20.96 22.11
C SER A 33 -0.13 -21.21 20.75
N GLY A 34 0.79 -22.17 20.69
CA GLY A 34 1.43 -22.61 19.45
C GLY A 34 0.43 -23.16 18.42
N LEU A 35 -0.50 -24.01 18.85
CA LEU A 35 -1.52 -24.59 17.97
C LEU A 35 -2.46 -23.52 17.41
N ARG A 36 -2.89 -22.56 18.25
CA ARG A 36 -3.71 -21.40 17.80
C ARG A 36 -2.96 -20.55 16.79
N MET A 37 -1.66 -20.32 17.01
CA MET A 37 -0.83 -19.57 16.09
C MET A 37 -0.67 -20.29 14.74
N MET A 38 -0.44 -21.60 14.77
CA MET A 38 -0.36 -22.44 13.56
C MET A 38 -1.67 -22.43 12.78
N PHE A 39 -2.81 -22.64 13.45
CA PHE A 39 -4.11 -22.63 12.82
C PHE A 39 -4.42 -21.28 12.16
N GLY A 40 -4.20 -20.17 12.86
CA GLY A 40 -4.42 -18.84 12.30
C GLY A 40 -3.48 -18.51 11.14
N ALA A 41 -2.22 -18.95 11.19
CA ALA A 41 -1.29 -18.78 10.07
C ALA A 41 -1.72 -19.60 8.83
N MET A 42 -2.15 -20.85 9.01
CA MET A 42 -2.69 -21.67 7.92
C MET A 42 -3.96 -21.04 7.33
N ALA A 43 -4.86 -20.53 8.18
CA ALA A 43 -6.06 -19.84 7.71
C ALA A 43 -5.73 -18.57 6.90
N ALA A 44 -4.74 -17.78 7.34
CA ALA A 44 -4.29 -16.59 6.61
C ALA A 44 -3.76 -16.96 5.21
N VAL A 45 -2.88 -17.96 5.14
CA VAL A 45 -2.32 -18.44 3.86
C VAL A 45 -3.42 -19.02 2.97
N ALA A 46 -4.33 -19.83 3.52
CA ALA A 46 -5.45 -20.38 2.76
C ALA A 46 -6.34 -19.28 2.17
N CYS A 47 -6.69 -18.26 2.96
CA CYS A 47 -7.47 -17.11 2.48
C CYS A 47 -6.75 -16.35 1.36
N GLY A 48 -5.44 -16.10 1.50
CA GLY A 48 -4.63 -15.47 0.47
C GLY A 48 -4.58 -16.30 -0.82
N MET A 49 -4.32 -17.60 -0.72
CA MET A 49 -4.25 -18.51 -1.88
C MET A 49 -5.59 -18.63 -2.59
N LEU A 50 -6.70 -18.70 -1.85
CA LEU A 50 -8.05 -18.67 -2.42
C LEU A 50 -8.30 -17.37 -3.19
N TYR A 51 -7.84 -16.23 -2.67
CA TYR A 51 -7.96 -14.96 -3.37
C TYR A 51 -7.11 -14.88 -4.65
N ALA A 52 -5.88 -15.40 -4.65
CA ALA A 52 -5.08 -15.50 -5.87
C ALA A 52 -5.74 -16.41 -6.92
N GLY A 53 -6.30 -17.56 -6.49
CA GLY A 53 -7.07 -18.43 -7.37
C GLY A 53 -8.31 -17.74 -7.96
N TYR A 54 -9.02 -16.98 -7.12
CA TYR A 54 -10.13 -16.13 -7.55
C TYR A 54 -9.70 -15.10 -8.60
N LEU A 55 -8.61 -14.35 -8.35
CA LEU A 55 -8.09 -13.36 -9.30
C LEU A 55 -7.70 -13.99 -10.63
N SER A 56 -7.02 -15.14 -10.58
CA SER A 56 -6.65 -15.88 -11.79
C SER A 56 -7.87 -16.30 -12.60
N GLY A 57 -8.88 -16.89 -11.95
CA GLY A 57 -10.11 -17.32 -12.62
C GLY A 57 -10.94 -16.14 -13.14
N PHE A 58 -11.01 -15.05 -12.38
CA PHE A 58 -11.71 -13.84 -12.77
C PHE A 58 -11.04 -13.18 -13.98
N HIS A 59 -9.71 -13.04 -13.97
CA HIS A 59 -8.95 -12.47 -15.07
C HIS A 59 -9.10 -13.28 -16.36
N ASP A 60 -8.99 -14.61 -16.26
CA ASP A 60 -9.14 -15.49 -17.41
C ASP A 60 -10.53 -15.38 -18.04
N ARG A 61 -11.60 -15.35 -17.23
CA ARG A 61 -12.99 -15.22 -17.71
C ARG A 61 -13.34 -13.84 -18.27
N LYS A 62 -12.83 -12.77 -17.63
CA LYS A 62 -13.11 -11.38 -18.05
C LYS A 62 -12.42 -10.99 -19.36
N PHE A 63 -11.27 -11.58 -19.67
CA PHE A 63 -10.48 -11.23 -20.84
C PHE A 63 -10.35 -12.37 -21.86
N TRP A 64 -10.97 -13.53 -21.60
CA TRP A 64 -10.81 -14.75 -22.39
C TRP A 64 -9.32 -15.08 -22.62
N PHE A 65 -8.53 -14.85 -21.57
CA PHE A 65 -7.10 -14.59 -21.70
C PHE A 65 -6.37 -15.83 -22.21
N SER A 66 -6.67 -17.00 -21.67
CA SER A 66 -6.07 -18.27 -22.10
C SER A 66 -6.42 -18.66 -23.54
N SER A 67 -7.60 -18.32 -24.04
CA SER A 67 -8.05 -18.68 -25.39
C SER A 67 -7.55 -17.74 -26.50
N ARG A 68 -7.08 -16.53 -26.16
CA ARG A 68 -6.65 -15.51 -27.12
C ARG A 68 -5.23 -15.71 -27.61
N GLN A 69 -4.92 -15.12 -28.77
CA GLN A 69 -3.56 -15.08 -29.30
C GLN A 69 -2.70 -14.08 -28.51
N ASP A 70 -1.37 -14.21 -28.59
CA ASP A 70 -0.44 -13.37 -27.83
C ASP A 70 -0.61 -11.87 -28.09
N LEU A 71 -0.89 -11.47 -29.34
CA LEU A 71 -1.12 -10.06 -29.68
C LEU A 71 -2.40 -9.51 -29.03
N GLU A 72 -3.47 -10.30 -29.03
CA GLU A 72 -4.75 -9.92 -28.42
C GLU A 72 -4.64 -9.89 -26.89
N ARG A 73 -3.89 -10.82 -26.29
CA ARG A 73 -3.54 -10.79 -24.87
C ARG A 73 -2.79 -9.51 -24.51
N GLU A 74 -1.82 -9.12 -25.34
CA GLU A 74 -1.04 -7.89 -25.15
C GLU A 74 -1.89 -6.62 -25.30
N ALA A 75 -2.78 -6.57 -26.29
CA ALA A 75 -3.70 -5.45 -26.49
C ALA A 75 -4.79 -5.36 -25.40
N SER A 76 -5.10 -6.48 -24.73
CA SER A 76 -6.11 -6.53 -23.67
C SER A 76 -5.70 -5.82 -22.37
N PHE A 77 -4.42 -5.44 -22.22
CA PHE A 77 -3.96 -4.73 -21.04
C PHE A 77 -4.60 -3.33 -20.96
N PRO A 78 -5.46 -3.06 -19.95
CA PRO A 78 -6.17 -1.80 -19.85
C PRO A 78 -5.22 -0.62 -19.56
N GLY A 79 -5.61 0.57 -20.04
CA GLY A 79 -5.01 1.84 -19.64
C GLY A 79 -3.50 1.99 -19.93
N GLY A 80 -2.98 1.30 -20.95
CA GLY A 80 -1.56 1.35 -21.31
C GLY A 80 -0.64 0.66 -20.30
N SER A 81 -1.20 -0.04 -19.30
CA SER A 81 -0.45 -0.75 -18.27
C SER A 81 0.45 -1.86 -18.83
N GLY A 82 0.14 -2.35 -20.03
CA GLY A 82 0.96 -3.32 -20.77
C GLY A 82 2.37 -2.82 -21.10
N LEU A 83 2.65 -1.52 -21.03
CA LEU A 83 4.00 -0.98 -21.26
C LEU A 83 5.07 -1.67 -20.40
N TYR A 84 4.77 -2.01 -19.15
CA TYR A 84 5.74 -2.69 -18.28
C TYR A 84 6.05 -4.11 -18.76
N TYR A 85 5.03 -4.81 -19.27
CA TYR A 85 5.19 -6.15 -19.83
C TYR A 85 6.10 -6.15 -21.08
N HIS A 86 6.14 -5.06 -21.84
CA HIS A 86 7.10 -4.89 -22.96
C HIS A 86 8.56 -5.01 -22.49
N TYR A 87 8.90 -4.36 -21.38
CA TYR A 87 10.25 -4.40 -20.82
C TYR A 87 10.60 -5.77 -20.25
N TYR A 88 9.63 -6.45 -19.63
CA TYR A 88 9.79 -7.85 -19.23
C TYR A 88 10.12 -8.74 -20.44
N LYS A 89 9.37 -8.63 -21.55
CA LYS A 89 9.68 -9.36 -22.79
C LYS A 89 11.07 -9.06 -23.33
N ARG A 90 11.49 -7.79 -23.35
CA ARG A 90 12.85 -7.40 -23.78
C ARG A 90 13.93 -8.03 -22.92
N LEU A 91 13.73 -8.05 -21.59
CA LEU A 91 14.63 -8.72 -20.66
C LEU A 91 14.69 -10.22 -20.87
N LEU A 92 13.66 -10.87 -21.41
CA LEU A 92 13.67 -12.29 -21.76
C LEU A 92 14.25 -12.58 -23.14
N ALA A 93 14.09 -11.68 -24.11
CA ALA A 93 14.65 -11.80 -25.45
C ALA A 93 16.16 -11.55 -25.49
N ALA A 94 16.71 -10.81 -24.52
CA ALA A 94 18.14 -10.53 -24.44
C ALA A 94 18.98 -11.82 -24.30
N PRO A 95 20.20 -11.86 -24.86
CA PRO A 95 21.07 -13.05 -24.78
C PRO A 95 21.47 -13.38 -23.34
N SER A 96 21.62 -12.36 -22.48
CA SER A 96 21.88 -12.53 -21.05
C SER A 96 21.13 -11.49 -20.23
N PHE A 97 20.90 -11.77 -18.94
CA PHE A 97 20.24 -10.83 -18.04
C PHE A 97 21.02 -9.51 -17.90
N SER A 98 22.35 -9.58 -17.78
CA SER A 98 23.22 -8.40 -17.70
C SER A 98 23.15 -7.55 -18.98
N SER A 99 23.15 -8.19 -20.16
CA SER A 99 22.99 -7.49 -21.43
C SER A 99 21.62 -6.81 -21.53
N GLY A 100 20.55 -7.51 -21.14
CA GLY A 100 19.20 -6.94 -21.08
C GLY A 100 19.12 -5.74 -20.12
N PHE A 101 19.67 -5.87 -18.92
CA PHE A 101 19.72 -4.77 -17.94
C PHE A 101 20.44 -3.53 -18.49
N TYR A 102 21.62 -3.72 -19.09
CA TYR A 102 22.36 -2.62 -19.72
C TYR A 102 21.56 -1.93 -20.83
N GLN A 103 20.90 -2.70 -21.69
CA GLN A 103 20.04 -2.17 -22.76
C GLN A 103 18.87 -1.34 -22.22
N LEU A 104 18.35 -1.66 -21.03
CA LEU A 104 17.30 -0.86 -20.40
C LEU A 104 17.82 0.42 -19.74
N THR A 105 19.05 0.40 -19.22
CA THR A 105 19.68 1.61 -18.65
C THR A 105 20.12 2.62 -19.72
N ALA A 106 20.32 2.16 -20.95
CA ALA A 106 20.70 2.97 -22.11
C ALA A 106 19.66 2.84 -23.23
N ASP A 107 18.37 2.96 -22.89
CA ASP A 107 17.30 2.74 -23.85
C ASP A 107 17.12 3.94 -24.79
N ASN A 108 17.45 3.76 -26.07
CA ASN A 108 17.29 4.75 -27.14
C ASN A 108 16.13 4.42 -28.09
N GLY A 109 15.43 3.32 -27.85
CA GLY A 109 14.40 2.78 -28.75
C GLY A 109 12.97 3.01 -28.28
N THR A 110 12.74 3.57 -27.09
CA THR A 110 11.38 3.83 -26.60
C THR A 110 10.92 5.25 -26.90
N VAL A 111 11.66 6.24 -26.41
CA VAL A 111 11.25 7.65 -26.50
C VAL A 111 12.07 8.34 -27.59
N SER A 112 11.40 9.05 -28.49
CA SER A 112 12.05 9.68 -29.64
C SER A 112 13.11 10.71 -29.23
N GLY A 113 14.25 10.67 -29.93
CA GLY A 113 15.34 11.64 -29.80
C GLY A 113 16.04 11.66 -28.44
N ARG A 114 15.87 10.63 -27.60
CA ARG A 114 16.50 10.56 -26.27
C ARG A 114 16.93 9.14 -25.93
N THR A 115 18.06 9.02 -25.25
CA THR A 115 18.43 7.82 -24.50
C THR A 115 18.00 8.02 -23.06
N ILE A 116 17.20 7.09 -22.53
CA ILE A 116 16.70 7.15 -21.15
C ILE A 116 17.18 5.94 -20.35
N ASN A 117 17.40 6.15 -19.05
CA ASN A 117 17.47 5.05 -18.10
C ASN A 117 16.05 4.57 -17.80
N ALA A 118 15.55 3.62 -18.59
CA ALA A 118 14.18 3.12 -18.45
C ALA A 118 13.96 2.44 -17.08
N VAL A 119 15.00 1.83 -16.50
CA VAL A 119 14.92 1.17 -15.19
C VAL A 119 14.54 2.16 -14.09
N GLU A 120 15.29 3.26 -14.01
CA GLU A 120 15.06 4.33 -13.04
C GLU A 120 13.75 5.07 -13.33
N ARG A 121 13.55 5.49 -14.58
CA ARG A 121 12.45 6.36 -14.98
C ARG A 121 11.08 5.70 -14.92
N LEU A 122 11.00 4.38 -15.13
CA LEU A 122 9.75 3.61 -15.14
C LEU A 122 9.61 2.66 -13.93
N PHE A 123 10.55 2.72 -12.99
CA PHE A 123 10.60 1.84 -11.81
C PHE A 123 10.54 0.36 -12.21
N LEU A 124 11.36 -0.10 -13.17
CA LEU A 124 11.30 -1.46 -13.76
C LEU A 124 11.81 -2.58 -12.83
N TYR A 125 11.92 -2.33 -11.53
CA TYR A 125 12.36 -3.31 -10.54
C TYR A 125 11.50 -4.59 -10.50
N PRO A 126 10.16 -4.52 -10.58
CA PRO A 126 9.34 -5.73 -10.71
C PRO A 126 9.71 -6.58 -11.92
N GLU A 127 9.91 -5.97 -13.09
CA GLU A 127 10.25 -6.68 -14.33
C GLU A 127 11.66 -7.28 -14.26
N LEU A 128 12.61 -6.59 -13.65
CA LEU A 128 13.97 -7.11 -13.41
C LEU A 128 13.94 -8.33 -12.50
N ILE A 129 13.25 -8.25 -11.36
CA ILE A 129 13.15 -9.36 -10.41
C ILE A 129 12.43 -10.54 -11.04
N THR A 130 11.29 -10.32 -11.68
CA THR A 130 10.48 -11.40 -12.26
C THR A 130 11.14 -12.05 -13.48
N SER A 131 11.81 -11.28 -14.35
CA SER A 131 12.55 -11.85 -15.49
C SER A 131 13.78 -12.63 -15.03
N PHE A 132 14.47 -12.17 -13.98
CA PHE A 132 15.56 -12.92 -13.36
C PHE A 132 15.05 -14.25 -12.79
N LEU A 133 13.97 -14.23 -12.00
CA LEU A 133 13.36 -15.44 -11.44
C LEU A 133 12.90 -16.40 -12.54
N TYR A 134 12.27 -15.90 -13.60
CA TYR A 134 11.82 -16.72 -14.72
C TYR A 134 12.97 -17.46 -15.42
N ARG A 135 14.10 -16.77 -15.64
CA ARG A 135 15.32 -17.34 -16.22
C ARG A 135 15.98 -18.37 -15.29
N VAL A 136 16.18 -18.02 -14.01
CA VAL A 136 16.93 -18.86 -13.06
C VAL A 136 16.17 -20.13 -12.66
N THR A 137 14.84 -20.05 -12.56
CA THR A 137 14.00 -21.21 -12.19
C THR A 137 13.80 -22.20 -13.34
N GLY A 138 14.24 -21.87 -14.57
CA GLY A 138 13.98 -22.70 -15.75
C GLY A 138 12.49 -22.75 -16.13
N SER A 139 11.70 -21.76 -15.70
CA SER A 139 10.25 -21.71 -15.94
C SER A 139 9.88 -21.61 -17.42
N GLN A 140 10.83 -21.23 -18.27
CA GLN A 140 10.72 -21.21 -19.73
C GLN A 140 10.18 -22.52 -20.33
N ASN A 141 10.48 -23.67 -19.70
CA ASN A 141 10.05 -24.97 -20.19
C ASN A 141 8.66 -25.39 -19.70
N ARG A 142 8.03 -24.62 -18.81
CA ARG A 142 6.79 -25.02 -18.11
C ARG A 142 5.64 -24.03 -18.26
N VAL A 143 5.95 -22.74 -18.31
CA VAL A 143 4.94 -21.68 -18.22
C VAL A 143 5.28 -20.58 -19.22
N GLU A 144 4.27 -20.11 -19.94
CA GLU A 144 4.40 -18.95 -20.84
C GLU A 144 4.84 -17.69 -20.06
N PRO A 145 5.66 -16.82 -20.66
CA PRO A 145 6.15 -15.61 -19.98
C PRO A 145 5.03 -14.74 -19.41
N VAL A 146 3.93 -14.58 -20.15
CA VAL A 146 2.79 -13.75 -19.72
C VAL A 146 2.11 -14.34 -18.49
N SER A 147 1.87 -15.65 -18.47
CA SER A 147 1.21 -16.34 -17.36
C SER A 147 2.09 -16.32 -16.10
N PHE A 148 3.41 -16.45 -16.25
CA PHE A 148 4.34 -16.31 -15.12
C PHE A 148 4.34 -14.88 -14.56
N TYR A 149 4.33 -13.87 -15.42
CA TYR A 149 4.29 -12.47 -15.04
C TYR A 149 2.99 -12.13 -14.28
N LEU A 150 1.83 -12.49 -14.83
CA LEU A 150 0.52 -12.27 -14.17
C LEU A 150 0.39 -13.08 -12.88
N GLY A 151 0.81 -14.35 -12.90
CA GLY A 151 0.79 -15.23 -11.73
C GLY A 151 1.64 -14.69 -10.59
N SER A 152 2.76 -14.02 -10.89
CA SER A 152 3.59 -13.35 -9.88
C SER A 152 2.84 -12.22 -9.19
N VAL A 153 2.09 -11.40 -9.95
CA VAL A 153 1.24 -10.34 -9.37
C VAL A 153 0.13 -10.93 -8.52
N PHE A 154 -0.59 -11.95 -9.01
CA PHE A 154 -1.65 -12.59 -8.24
C PHE A 154 -1.13 -13.25 -6.96
N GLY A 155 0.07 -13.86 -7.00
CA GLY A 155 0.75 -14.38 -5.82
C GLY A 155 1.08 -13.28 -4.80
N LEU A 156 1.54 -12.11 -5.24
CA LEU A 156 1.75 -10.97 -4.35
C LEU A 156 0.42 -10.45 -3.75
N GLN A 157 -0.68 -10.52 -4.49
CA GLN A 157 -1.99 -10.17 -3.95
C GLN A 157 -2.46 -11.15 -2.86
N ALA A 158 -2.09 -12.44 -2.94
CA ALA A 158 -2.29 -13.38 -1.83
C ALA A 158 -1.54 -12.95 -0.57
N VAL A 159 -0.30 -12.47 -0.73
CA VAL A 159 0.52 -11.94 0.38
C VAL A 159 -0.14 -10.71 1.00
N CYS A 160 -0.66 -9.79 0.18
CA CYS A 160 -1.39 -8.60 0.62
C CYS A 160 -2.57 -8.98 1.54
N VAL A 161 -3.46 -9.84 1.06
CA VAL A 161 -4.65 -10.28 1.80
C VAL A 161 -4.27 -11.05 3.07
N SER A 162 -3.24 -11.88 3.01
CA SER A 162 -2.71 -12.58 4.19
C SER A 162 -2.17 -11.60 5.24
N ALA A 163 -1.51 -10.52 4.83
CA ALA A 163 -1.02 -9.50 5.74
C ALA A 163 -2.15 -8.71 6.41
N LEU A 164 -3.21 -8.37 5.66
CA LEU A 164 -4.41 -7.75 6.22
C LEU A 164 -5.11 -8.66 7.24
N PHE A 165 -5.21 -9.96 6.94
CA PHE A 165 -5.71 -10.97 7.87
C PHE A 165 -4.89 -10.97 9.16
N VAL A 166 -3.56 -11.09 9.06
CA VAL A 166 -2.65 -11.15 10.21
C VAL A 166 -2.71 -9.86 11.02
N CYS A 167 -2.82 -8.70 10.37
CA CYS A 167 -2.95 -7.41 11.05
C CYS A 167 -4.24 -7.34 11.88
N SER A 168 -5.40 -7.68 11.29
CA SER A 168 -6.69 -7.69 12.02
C SER A 168 -6.72 -8.71 13.15
N TRP A 169 -6.12 -9.89 12.93
CA TRP A 169 -5.97 -10.92 13.96
C TRP A 169 -5.06 -10.46 15.09
N ALA A 170 -3.93 -9.82 14.79
CA ALA A 170 -3.00 -9.31 15.79
C ALA A 170 -3.62 -8.21 16.68
N LEU A 171 -4.56 -7.42 16.15
CA LEU A 171 -5.27 -6.38 16.89
C LEU A 171 -6.42 -6.94 17.75
N SER A 172 -7.19 -7.90 17.22
CA SER A 172 -8.39 -8.42 17.90
C SER A 172 -8.12 -9.63 18.79
N GLY A 173 -7.00 -10.32 18.60
CA GLY A 173 -6.71 -11.61 19.23
C GLY A 173 -7.48 -12.80 18.65
N THR A 174 -8.34 -12.61 17.65
CA THR A 174 -9.16 -13.68 17.04
C THR A 174 -8.92 -13.82 15.54
N CYS A 175 -8.83 -15.06 15.04
CA CYS A 175 -8.67 -15.32 13.60
C CYS A 175 -9.92 -14.96 12.79
N VAL A 176 -11.09 -14.91 13.43
CA VAL A 176 -12.37 -14.51 12.83
C VAL A 176 -12.32 -13.07 12.31
N ALA A 177 -11.62 -12.17 13.01
CA ALA A 177 -11.37 -10.81 12.51
C ALA A 177 -10.60 -10.83 11.19
N GLY A 178 -9.59 -11.70 11.08
CA GLY A 178 -8.86 -11.89 9.82
C GLY A 178 -9.77 -12.37 8.70
N MET A 179 -10.62 -13.37 8.94
CA MET A 179 -11.56 -13.88 7.93
C MET A 179 -12.56 -12.81 7.48
N LEU A 180 -13.08 -12.01 8.40
CA LEU A 180 -13.99 -10.91 8.10
C LEU A 180 -13.30 -9.81 7.29
N ALA A 181 -12.05 -9.46 7.63
CA ALA A 181 -11.25 -8.50 6.87
C ALA A 181 -11.08 -8.94 5.40
N VAL A 182 -10.71 -10.20 5.17
CA VAL A 182 -10.58 -10.76 3.83
C VAL A 182 -11.92 -10.78 3.10
N SER A 183 -12.99 -11.15 3.79
CA SER A 183 -14.33 -11.21 3.19
C SER A 183 -14.78 -9.83 2.70
N TRP A 184 -14.66 -8.78 3.52
CA TRP A 184 -14.99 -7.41 3.10
C TRP A 184 -14.06 -6.89 2.00
N PHE A 185 -12.79 -7.27 2.01
CA PHE A 185 -11.86 -6.94 0.95
C PHE A 185 -12.30 -7.54 -0.40
N VAL A 186 -12.69 -8.83 -0.43
CA VAL A 186 -13.18 -9.50 -1.64
C VAL A 186 -14.50 -8.91 -2.13
N ILE A 187 -15.44 -8.63 -1.22
CA ILE A 187 -16.73 -8.03 -1.55
C ILE A 187 -16.57 -6.62 -2.15
N ASN A 188 -15.63 -5.83 -1.63
CA ASN A 188 -15.36 -4.46 -2.09
C ASN A 188 -14.12 -4.36 -3.00
N ARG A 189 -13.74 -5.46 -3.68
CA ARG A 189 -12.48 -5.54 -4.43
C ARG A 189 -12.31 -4.45 -5.49
N GLN A 190 -13.42 -3.98 -6.07
CA GLN A 190 -13.45 -2.91 -7.08
C GLN A 190 -12.83 -1.60 -6.56
N ASP A 191 -12.96 -1.35 -5.25
CA ASP A 191 -12.40 -0.17 -4.59
C ASP A 191 -11.20 -0.51 -3.68
N ALA A 192 -10.90 -1.80 -3.50
CA ALA A 192 -9.81 -2.29 -2.65
C ALA A 192 -8.56 -2.73 -3.43
N SER A 193 -8.67 -2.99 -4.74
CA SER A 193 -7.55 -3.45 -5.57
C SER A 193 -7.60 -2.84 -6.98
N ARG A 194 -6.43 -2.51 -7.52
CA ARG A 194 -6.28 -2.03 -8.92
C ARG A 194 -5.99 -3.14 -9.92
N VAL A 195 -5.95 -4.40 -9.48
CA VAL A 195 -5.56 -5.53 -10.34
C VAL A 195 -6.46 -5.62 -11.58
N GLU A 196 -7.76 -5.33 -11.44
CA GLU A 196 -8.70 -5.32 -12.57
C GLU A 196 -8.47 -4.18 -13.56
N GLN A 197 -7.90 -3.06 -13.12
CA GLN A 197 -7.64 -1.87 -13.94
C GLN A 197 -6.30 -1.95 -14.69
N GLY A 198 -5.49 -2.95 -14.38
CA GLY A 198 -4.18 -3.15 -14.98
C GLY A 198 -3.30 -3.98 -14.06
N VAL A 199 -3.19 -5.28 -14.35
CA VAL A 199 -2.34 -6.19 -13.57
C VAL A 199 -0.89 -5.67 -13.42
N PRO A 200 -0.23 -5.15 -14.48
CA PRO A 200 1.17 -4.72 -14.41
C PRO A 200 1.42 -3.40 -13.63
N LEU A 201 0.38 -2.72 -13.15
CA LEU A 201 0.51 -1.45 -12.45
C LEU A 201 1.42 -1.55 -11.21
N ARG A 202 2.24 -0.51 -10.97
CA ARG A 202 3.26 -0.48 -9.90
C ARG A 202 2.67 -0.68 -8.51
N GLU A 203 1.46 -0.17 -8.30
CA GLU A 203 0.69 -0.33 -7.07
C GLU A 203 0.45 -1.81 -6.75
N ASN A 204 0.12 -2.63 -7.75
CA ASN A 204 -0.17 -4.05 -7.53
C ASN A 204 1.06 -4.84 -7.10
N TRP A 205 2.26 -4.35 -7.42
CA TRP A 205 3.54 -4.89 -6.94
C TRP A 205 3.90 -4.38 -5.55
N ALA A 206 3.66 -3.10 -5.27
CA ALA A 206 4.13 -2.44 -4.06
C ALA A 206 3.19 -2.55 -2.85
N LEU A 207 1.88 -2.44 -3.05
CA LEU A 207 0.87 -2.49 -1.98
C LEU A 207 0.96 -3.75 -1.09
N PRO A 208 1.25 -4.96 -1.61
CA PRO A 208 1.50 -6.14 -0.78
C PRO A 208 2.60 -5.93 0.27
N PHE A 209 3.71 -5.29 -0.10
CA PHE A 209 4.79 -4.97 0.83
C PHE A 209 4.33 -3.93 1.85
N PHE A 210 3.53 -2.94 1.46
CA PHE A 210 2.94 -2.00 2.42
C PHE A 210 2.01 -2.70 3.43
N SER A 211 1.18 -3.63 3.00
CA SER A 211 0.32 -4.40 3.92
C SER A 211 1.15 -5.25 4.89
N CYS A 212 2.22 -5.91 4.42
CA CYS A 212 3.16 -6.62 5.29
C CYS A 212 3.89 -5.67 6.26
N GLN A 213 4.28 -4.49 5.78
CA GLN A 213 4.92 -3.44 6.56
C GLN A 213 4.02 -2.99 7.70
N VAL A 214 2.74 -2.71 7.41
CA VAL A 214 1.74 -2.30 8.40
C VAL A 214 1.52 -3.41 9.42
N ALA A 215 1.34 -4.67 8.99
CA ALA A 215 1.18 -5.81 9.89
C ALA A 215 2.40 -6.02 10.81
N ALA A 216 3.61 -5.85 10.27
CA ALA A 216 4.85 -5.93 11.04
C ALA A 216 4.97 -4.78 12.05
N LEU A 217 4.58 -3.56 11.67
CA LEU A 217 4.52 -2.41 12.57
C LEU A 217 3.53 -2.64 13.70
N THR A 218 2.33 -3.17 13.40
CA THR A 218 1.34 -3.55 14.41
C THR A 218 1.95 -4.50 15.43
N GLY A 219 2.58 -5.58 14.97
CA GLY A 219 3.24 -6.56 15.84
C GLY A 219 4.36 -5.94 16.68
N PHE A 220 5.16 -5.05 16.07
CA PHE A 220 6.25 -4.34 16.73
C PHE A 220 5.75 -3.38 17.82
N LEU A 221 4.64 -2.67 17.59
CA LEU A 221 4.04 -1.76 18.56
C LEU A 221 3.34 -2.51 19.71
N SER A 222 2.64 -3.61 19.41
CA SER A 222 1.84 -4.37 20.39
C SER A 222 2.66 -5.17 21.42
N ARG A 223 3.81 -5.75 21.06
CA ARG A 223 4.58 -6.65 21.96
C ARG A 223 5.58 -5.88 22.83
N SER A 224 5.69 -6.18 24.13
CA SER A 224 6.59 -5.45 25.05
C SER A 224 8.08 -5.74 24.77
N THR A 225 8.39 -6.94 24.30
CA THR A 225 9.69 -7.32 23.73
C THR A 225 9.54 -7.35 22.21
N GLY A 226 10.03 -6.31 21.54
CA GLY A 226 10.01 -6.24 20.08
C GLY A 226 10.77 -7.43 19.50
N SER A 227 10.07 -8.44 18.99
CA SER A 227 10.71 -9.55 18.31
C SER A 227 11.46 -8.97 17.12
N MET A 228 12.79 -9.07 17.14
CA MET A 228 13.70 -8.60 16.10
C MET A 228 13.19 -8.95 14.68
N PHE A 229 12.50 -10.09 14.56
CA PHE A 229 11.72 -10.50 13.39
C PHE A 229 10.74 -9.44 12.83
N CYS A 230 9.89 -8.82 13.66
CA CYS A 230 8.96 -7.78 13.20
C CYS A 230 9.71 -6.55 12.69
N TYR A 231 10.83 -6.19 13.33
CA TYR A 231 11.68 -5.09 12.89
C TYR A 231 12.35 -5.38 11.54
N LEU A 232 12.86 -6.61 11.34
CA LEU A 232 13.42 -7.03 10.06
C LEU A 232 12.39 -7.01 8.94
N ILE A 233 11.18 -7.56 9.17
CA ILE A 233 10.11 -7.53 8.18
C ILE A 233 9.71 -6.09 7.87
N LEU A 234 9.54 -5.25 8.90
CA LEU A 234 9.23 -3.83 8.75
C LEU A 234 10.27 -3.14 7.85
N SER A 235 11.56 -3.36 8.11
CA SER A 235 12.65 -2.77 7.32
C SER A 235 12.66 -3.28 5.88
N ALA A 236 12.62 -4.61 5.68
CA ALA A 236 12.64 -5.22 4.35
C ALA A 236 11.41 -4.82 3.50
N CYS A 237 10.22 -4.77 4.11
CA CYS A 237 9.01 -4.34 3.42
C CYS A 237 9.01 -2.83 3.14
N SER A 238 9.56 -2.00 4.04
CA SER A 238 9.70 -0.55 3.79
C SER A 238 10.66 -0.27 2.64
N PHE A 239 11.80 -0.97 2.59
CA PHE A 239 12.74 -0.92 1.47
C PHE A 239 12.06 -1.35 0.16
N SER A 240 11.39 -2.50 0.15
CA SER A 240 10.72 -3.02 -1.05
C SER A 240 9.61 -2.08 -1.52
N PHE A 241 8.79 -1.56 -0.61
CA PHE A 241 7.73 -0.61 -0.94
C PHE A 241 8.26 0.67 -1.60
N LEU A 242 9.34 1.24 -1.06
CA LEU A 242 10.01 2.42 -1.62
C LEU A 242 10.70 2.13 -2.97
N LEU A 243 11.25 0.92 -3.14
CA LEU A 243 11.93 0.53 -4.37
C LEU A 243 10.96 0.35 -5.54
N LEU A 244 9.81 -0.28 -5.28
CA LEU A 244 8.87 -0.71 -6.32
C LEU A 244 7.87 0.39 -6.74
N TRP A 245 7.70 1.43 -5.93
CA TRP A 245 6.71 2.46 -6.20
C TRP A 245 7.19 3.86 -5.84
N GLU A 246 7.13 4.74 -6.84
CA GLU A 246 7.56 6.13 -6.76
C GLU A 246 6.90 6.90 -5.62
N LEU A 247 5.58 6.77 -5.48
CA LEU A 247 4.80 7.49 -4.49
C LEU A 247 4.94 6.92 -3.07
N GLY A 248 5.66 5.80 -2.89
CA GLY A 248 5.76 5.10 -1.61
C GLY A 248 6.27 5.98 -0.47
N HIS A 249 7.17 6.92 -0.76
CA HIS A 249 7.75 7.81 0.23
C HIS A 249 6.73 8.80 0.83
N TYR A 250 5.70 9.21 0.08
CA TYR A 250 4.62 10.06 0.61
C TYR A 250 3.76 9.31 1.63
N PHE A 251 3.46 8.03 1.39
CA PHE A 251 2.66 7.24 2.34
C PHE A 251 3.44 6.91 3.61
N LEU A 252 4.73 6.59 3.50
CA LEU A 252 5.60 6.46 4.69
C LEU A 252 5.80 7.80 5.41
N PHE A 253 5.73 8.94 4.71
CA PHE A 253 5.68 10.27 5.34
C PHE A 253 4.41 10.45 6.17
N VAL A 254 3.22 10.15 5.63
CA VAL A 254 1.95 10.18 6.39
C VAL A 254 2.01 9.26 7.63
N GLN A 255 2.56 8.06 7.46
CA GLN A 255 2.76 7.11 8.57
C GLN A 255 3.73 7.66 9.63
N SER A 256 4.79 8.36 9.20
CA SER A 256 5.76 8.99 10.10
C SER A 256 5.12 10.16 10.85
N VAL A 257 4.33 11.00 10.19
CA VAL A 257 3.55 12.07 10.85
C VAL A 257 2.61 11.48 11.91
N CYS A 258 1.96 10.35 11.64
CA CYS A 258 1.15 9.65 12.64
C CYS A 258 1.98 9.29 13.88
N LEU A 259 3.16 8.70 13.69
CA LEU A 259 4.03 8.30 14.79
C LEU A 259 4.57 9.51 15.57
N VAL A 260 4.87 10.64 14.92
CA VAL A 260 5.28 11.88 15.58
C VAL A 260 4.16 12.41 16.46
N LEU A 261 2.93 12.47 15.93
CA LEU A 261 1.77 12.91 16.70
C LEU A 261 1.52 12.01 17.91
N LEU A 262 1.64 10.68 17.75
CA LEU A 262 1.45 9.74 18.84
C LEU A 262 2.59 9.74 19.87
N ASP A 263 3.84 9.90 19.44
CA ASP A 263 5.02 10.07 20.31
C ASP A 263 4.88 11.35 21.15
N SER A 264 4.44 12.45 20.52
CA SER A 264 4.22 13.72 21.19
C SER A 264 3.08 13.69 22.23
N LEU A 265 2.02 12.89 21.97
CA LEU A 265 0.95 12.59 22.92
C LEU A 265 1.33 11.52 23.97
N GLY A 266 2.52 10.94 23.85
CA GLY A 266 3.03 9.85 24.69
C GLY A 266 2.31 8.51 24.49
N LEU A 267 1.44 8.37 23.49
CA LEU A 267 0.65 7.15 23.24
C LEU A 267 1.49 6.00 22.67
N VAL A 268 2.66 6.31 22.09
CA VAL A 268 3.63 5.32 21.59
C VAL A 268 4.95 5.47 22.36
N PRO A 269 5.64 4.37 22.73
CA PRO A 269 6.95 4.46 23.35
C PRO A 269 7.99 5.14 22.42
N PRO A 270 8.73 6.16 22.88
CA PRO A 270 9.63 6.95 22.03
C PRO A 270 10.76 6.12 21.40
N ARG A 271 11.22 5.08 22.11
CA ARG A 271 12.22 4.12 21.62
C ARG A 271 11.72 3.36 20.39
N LYS A 272 10.49 2.85 20.44
CA LYS A 272 9.89 2.13 19.30
C LYS A 272 9.71 3.06 18.09
N ALA A 273 9.24 4.29 18.30
CA ALA A 273 9.14 5.27 17.23
C ALA A 273 10.52 5.57 16.61
N ALA A 274 11.56 5.72 17.44
CA ALA A 274 12.94 5.92 16.98
C ALA A 274 13.43 4.76 16.09
N ASP A 275 13.13 3.52 16.47
CA ASP A 275 13.52 2.33 15.71
C ASP A 275 12.88 2.32 14.33
N VAL A 276 11.58 2.66 14.25
CA VAL A 276 10.85 2.78 12.97
C VAL A 276 11.48 3.86 12.08
N TYR A 277 11.79 5.04 12.64
CA TYR A 277 12.46 6.11 11.89
C TYR A 277 13.84 5.69 11.37
N ARG A 278 14.61 4.92 12.15
CA ARG A 278 15.89 4.35 11.71
C ARG A 278 15.70 3.35 10.56
N ALA A 279 14.65 2.53 10.61
CA ALA A 279 14.33 1.61 9.51
C ALA A 279 13.97 2.37 8.22
N TYR A 280 13.19 3.46 8.32
CA TYR A 280 12.84 4.29 7.16
C TYR A 280 14.05 5.03 6.58
N LEU A 281 14.91 5.60 7.43
CA LEU A 281 16.14 6.24 6.99
C LEU A 281 17.07 5.24 6.30
N GLY A 282 17.28 4.06 6.89
CA GLY A 282 18.07 2.99 6.27
C GLY A 282 17.49 2.53 4.93
N SER A 283 16.17 2.38 4.86
CA SER A 283 15.47 2.03 3.60
C SER A 283 15.65 3.11 2.53
N LEU A 284 15.52 4.40 2.88
CA LEU A 284 15.74 5.51 1.94
C LEU A 284 17.17 5.53 1.40
N VAL A 285 18.18 5.34 2.25
CA VAL A 285 19.59 5.29 1.81
C VAL A 285 19.81 4.12 0.85
N LEU A 286 19.27 2.93 1.17
CA LEU A 286 19.38 1.77 0.29
C LEU A 286 18.67 1.98 -1.05
N VAL A 287 17.48 2.58 -1.06
CA VAL A 287 16.75 2.87 -2.29
C VAL A 287 17.44 3.95 -3.12
N TYR A 288 17.98 4.99 -2.48
CA TYR A 288 18.78 6.01 -3.18
C TYR A 288 19.96 5.39 -3.91
N LEU A 289 20.67 4.44 -3.28
CA LEU A 289 21.75 3.69 -3.92
C LEU A 289 21.24 2.78 -5.05
N ALA A 290 20.12 2.08 -4.83
CA ALA A 290 19.53 1.15 -5.80
C ALA A 290 18.91 1.86 -7.03
N GLN A 291 18.50 3.12 -6.88
CA GLN A 291 17.92 3.99 -7.92
C GLN A 291 18.96 4.94 -8.52
N PHE A 292 20.22 4.49 -8.65
CA PHE A 292 21.27 5.25 -9.34
C PHE A 292 21.49 6.67 -8.80
N GLN A 293 21.32 6.87 -7.49
CA GLN A 293 21.47 8.18 -6.83
C GLN A 293 20.45 9.22 -7.31
N ASN A 294 19.22 8.79 -7.60
CA ASN A 294 18.14 9.67 -8.04
C ASN A 294 17.92 10.82 -7.04
N ALA A 295 18.13 12.05 -7.53
CA ALA A 295 18.04 13.27 -6.74
C ALA A 295 16.62 13.56 -6.21
N SER A 296 15.57 13.02 -6.84
CA SER A 296 14.19 13.21 -6.38
C SER A 296 13.95 12.70 -4.95
N LEU A 297 14.65 11.63 -4.54
CA LEU A 297 14.55 11.09 -3.17
C LEU A 297 15.18 12.00 -2.12
N LEU A 298 16.19 12.80 -2.49
CA LEU A 298 16.82 13.79 -1.61
C LEU A 298 15.85 14.95 -1.28
N GLY A 299 14.96 15.27 -2.22
CA GLY A 299 13.86 16.23 -2.04
C GLY A 299 12.63 15.66 -1.34
N SER A 300 12.63 14.37 -0.97
CA SER A 300 11.43 13.72 -0.45
C SER A 300 11.00 14.27 0.93
N PRO A 301 9.68 14.49 1.16
CA PRO A 301 9.18 14.99 2.45
C PRO A 301 9.46 14.01 3.60
N LEU A 302 9.56 12.71 3.31
CA LEU A 302 9.94 11.70 4.29
C LEU A 302 11.35 11.96 4.83
N LEU A 303 12.34 12.17 3.94
CA LEU A 303 13.70 12.44 4.35
C LEU A 303 13.78 13.75 5.15
N SER A 304 13.10 14.81 4.69
CA SER A 304 13.05 16.08 5.40
C SER A 304 12.45 15.95 6.81
N LEU A 305 11.41 15.13 6.98
CA LEU A 305 10.83 14.84 8.29
C LEU A 305 11.81 14.08 9.19
N LEU A 306 12.47 13.05 8.67
CA LEU A 306 13.42 12.25 9.43
C LEU A 306 14.62 13.09 9.92
N ILE A 307 15.12 14.01 9.08
CA ILE A 307 16.16 14.97 9.46
C ILE A 307 15.63 15.96 10.50
N GLY A 308 14.45 16.53 10.28
CA GLY A 308 13.83 17.49 11.19
C GLY A 308 13.51 16.93 12.59
N LEU A 309 13.33 15.62 12.71
CA LEU A 309 13.07 14.95 13.99
C LEU A 309 14.28 14.93 14.93
N VAL A 310 15.51 14.97 14.41
CA VAL A 310 16.74 14.95 15.22
C VAL A 310 16.85 16.19 16.12
N PRO A 311 16.84 17.43 15.59
CA PRO A 311 16.87 18.63 16.42
C PRO A 311 15.61 18.76 17.27
N ALA A 312 14.43 18.40 16.74
CA ALA A 312 13.18 18.49 17.50
C ALA A 312 13.20 17.64 18.78
N ARG A 313 13.79 16.44 18.73
CA ARG A 313 13.96 15.60 19.93
C ARG A 313 15.02 16.14 20.89
N TYR A 314 16.10 16.72 20.38
CA TYR A 314 17.10 17.37 21.22
C TYR A 314 16.49 18.52 22.04
N PHE A 315 15.79 19.45 21.37
CA PHE A 315 15.11 20.56 22.03
C PHE A 315 13.97 20.11 22.95
N GLN A 316 13.29 19.02 22.63
CA GLN A 316 12.24 18.45 23.48
C GLN A 316 12.81 18.03 24.85
N VAL A 317 13.99 17.41 24.91
CA VAL A 317 14.62 16.99 26.18
C VAL A 317 14.98 18.21 27.04
N GLU A 318 15.51 19.27 26.44
CA GLU A 318 15.91 20.50 27.16
C GLU A 318 14.71 21.31 27.70
N LEU A 319 13.58 21.32 26.98
CA LEU A 319 12.37 22.09 27.36
C LEU A 319 11.47 21.36 28.39
N MET A 320 11.77 20.08 28.70
CA MET A 320 10.97 19.19 29.56
C MET A 320 11.29 19.34 31.07
N LYS A 321 11.21 20.57 31.61
CA LYS A 321 11.10 20.81 33.06
C LYS A 321 9.66 21.24 33.42
N MET A 322 9.10 20.66 34.49
CA MET A 322 7.68 20.60 34.92
C MET A 322 6.78 21.84 34.68
N GLY A 323 5.47 21.64 34.46
CA GLY A 323 4.47 22.72 34.39
C GLY A 323 3.00 22.25 34.37
N CYS A 324 2.08 23.21 34.54
CA CYS A 324 0.60 23.08 34.53
C CYS A 324 0.04 22.52 33.21
N LEU A 325 -1.26 22.14 33.19
CA LEU A 325 -1.95 21.59 32.01
C LEU A 325 -1.73 22.44 30.74
N GLY A 326 -1.94 23.76 30.83
CA GLY A 326 -1.71 24.69 29.71
C GLY A 326 -0.26 24.70 29.22
N ALA A 327 0.72 24.57 30.12
CA ALA A 327 2.12 24.48 29.75
C ALA A 327 2.44 23.16 29.04
N ARG A 328 1.77 22.05 29.37
CA ARG A 328 1.92 20.77 28.66
C ARG A 328 1.35 20.83 27.24
N VAL A 329 0.18 21.44 27.07
CA VAL A 329 -0.44 21.65 25.74
C VAL A 329 0.41 22.59 24.88
N MET A 330 0.88 23.70 25.46
CA MET A 330 1.74 24.64 24.75
C MET A 330 3.05 23.97 24.30
N LYS A 331 3.66 23.14 25.15
CA LYS A 331 4.85 22.37 24.80
C LYS A 331 4.60 21.38 23.67
N LEU A 332 3.46 20.68 23.70
CA LEU A 332 3.05 19.78 22.63
C LEU A 332 2.92 20.52 21.30
N LEU A 333 2.19 21.65 21.31
CA LEU A 333 2.00 22.47 20.13
C LEU A 333 3.33 23.00 19.59
N LEU A 334 4.22 23.45 20.47
CA LEU A 334 5.53 23.97 20.10
C LEU A 334 6.44 22.87 19.53
N HIS A 335 6.38 21.64 20.05
CA HIS A 335 7.09 20.50 19.47
C HIS A 335 6.57 20.17 18.07
N ILE A 336 5.26 20.13 17.88
CA ILE A 336 4.64 19.87 16.57
C ILE A 336 5.04 20.98 15.58
N GLN A 337 4.90 22.25 15.96
CA GLN A 337 5.29 23.39 15.13
C GLN A 337 6.78 23.37 14.78
N LEU A 338 7.65 23.02 15.73
CA LEU A 338 9.09 22.89 15.50
C LEU A 338 9.39 21.79 14.47
N VAL A 339 8.78 20.60 14.62
CA VAL A 339 8.96 19.50 13.66
C VAL A 339 8.55 19.94 12.27
N PHE A 340 7.35 20.51 12.10
CA PHE A 340 6.86 20.96 10.79
C PHE A 340 7.70 22.08 10.19
N SER A 341 8.16 23.03 11.00
CA SER A 341 9.06 24.11 10.55
C SER A 341 10.42 23.55 10.11
N CYS A 342 11.00 22.61 10.86
CA CYS A 342 12.24 21.91 10.47
C CYS A 342 12.05 21.09 9.19
N VAL A 343 10.90 20.43 9.00
CA VAL A 343 10.58 19.73 7.73
C VAL A 343 10.55 20.72 6.58
N PHE A 344 9.77 21.81 6.72
CA PHE A 344 9.60 22.79 5.65
C PHE A 344 10.92 23.45 5.25
N THR A 345 11.73 23.86 6.23
CA THR A 345 13.05 24.43 6.01
C THR A 345 14.01 23.43 5.37
N CYS A 346 14.03 22.16 5.82
CA CYS A 346 14.84 21.11 5.21
C CYS A 346 14.41 20.83 3.77
N SER A 347 13.10 20.67 3.51
CA SER A 347 12.58 20.48 2.15
C SER A 347 12.91 21.66 1.25
N PHE A 348 12.81 22.90 1.74
CA PHE A 348 13.18 24.09 0.99
C PHE A 348 14.68 24.12 0.65
N LEU A 349 15.56 23.85 1.63
CA LEU A 349 17.00 23.82 1.43
C LEU A 349 17.42 22.74 0.42
N MET A 350 16.84 21.54 0.51
CA MET A 350 17.10 20.44 -0.43
C MET A 350 16.62 20.75 -1.85
N LYS A 351 15.54 21.54 -1.97
CA LYS A 351 15.03 22.01 -3.27
C LYS A 351 15.92 23.09 -3.89
N VAL A 352 16.42 24.04 -3.09
CA VAL A 352 17.33 25.10 -3.59
C VAL A 352 18.68 24.53 -4.02
N SER A 353 19.18 23.49 -3.34
CA SER A 353 20.46 22.85 -3.69
C SER A 353 20.38 21.91 -4.89
N SER A 354 19.21 21.33 -5.17
CA SER A 354 18.99 20.48 -6.34
C SER A 354 18.57 21.33 -7.54
N ALA A 355 19.54 21.79 -8.34
CA ALA A 355 19.34 22.62 -9.54
C ALA A 355 18.54 21.95 -10.68
N HIS A 356 17.86 20.82 -10.44
CA HIS A 356 17.03 20.09 -11.40
C HIS A 356 15.72 19.66 -10.73
N GLY A 357 14.62 20.31 -11.13
CA GLY A 357 13.26 19.86 -10.84
C GLY A 357 12.40 20.91 -10.12
N ALA A 358 11.59 21.64 -10.89
CA ALA A 358 10.43 22.31 -10.32
C ALA A 358 9.46 21.23 -9.84
N ASP A 359 9.27 21.13 -8.52
CA ASP A 359 8.40 20.13 -7.90
C ASP A 359 6.93 20.52 -8.10
N PHE A 360 6.39 20.17 -9.27
CA PHE A 360 5.00 20.42 -9.65
C PHE A 360 4.02 19.74 -8.69
N THR A 361 4.45 18.82 -7.82
CA THR A 361 3.63 18.20 -6.78
C THR A 361 3.00 19.24 -5.85
N LEU A 362 3.76 20.26 -5.45
CA LEU A 362 3.22 21.32 -4.59
C LEU A 362 2.22 22.20 -5.36
N GLN A 363 2.55 22.56 -6.62
CA GLN A 363 1.66 23.32 -7.49
C GLN A 363 0.35 22.56 -7.76
N LEU A 364 0.42 21.25 -7.97
CA LEU A 364 -0.74 20.38 -8.12
C LEU A 364 -1.60 20.36 -6.85
N LEU A 365 -0.98 20.29 -5.67
CA LEU A 365 -1.70 20.33 -4.40
C LEU A 365 -2.36 21.71 -4.17
N GLU A 366 -1.66 22.80 -4.46
CA GLU A 366 -2.19 24.16 -4.36
C GLU A 366 -3.37 24.39 -5.32
N ALA A 367 -3.22 23.97 -6.59
CA ALA A 367 -4.28 24.04 -7.58
C ALA A 367 -5.49 23.20 -7.15
N LYS A 368 -5.26 22.00 -6.60
CA LYS A 368 -6.31 21.11 -6.12
C LYS A 368 -7.06 21.63 -4.90
N LEU A 369 -6.37 22.37 -4.03
CA LEU A 369 -6.97 23.05 -2.87
C LEU A 369 -7.59 24.40 -3.24
N GLY A 370 -7.51 24.83 -4.51
CA GLY A 370 -8.02 26.12 -4.97
C GLY A 370 -7.23 27.32 -4.46
N LEU A 371 -5.98 27.12 -4.03
CA LEU A 371 -5.10 28.18 -3.51
C LEU A 371 -4.35 28.92 -4.63
N ASN A 372 -4.21 28.28 -5.79
CA ASN A 372 -3.52 28.86 -6.95
C ASN A 372 -4.46 28.84 -8.17
N SER A 373 -4.68 30.01 -8.78
CA SER A 373 -5.61 30.20 -9.91
C SER A 373 -4.93 30.10 -11.29
N THR A 374 -3.60 30.08 -11.35
CA THR A 374 -2.86 29.94 -12.61
C THR A 374 -2.40 28.49 -12.80
N ALA A 375 -3.30 27.61 -13.24
CA ALA A 375 -2.94 26.25 -13.60
C ALA A 375 -2.41 26.22 -15.06
N ASP A 376 -1.17 25.78 -15.23
CA ASP A 376 -0.56 25.51 -16.54
C ASP A 376 -1.16 24.23 -17.18
N PHE A 377 -0.82 23.98 -18.45
CA PHE A 377 -1.33 22.79 -19.16
C PHE A 377 -1.05 21.51 -18.39
N VAL A 378 0.18 21.35 -17.88
CA VAL A 378 0.60 20.16 -17.14
C VAL A 378 -0.26 19.95 -15.88
N THR A 379 -0.48 20.99 -15.08
CA THR A 379 -1.31 20.89 -13.87
C THR A 379 -2.75 20.51 -14.22
N ASN A 380 -3.34 21.13 -15.25
CA ASN A 380 -4.70 20.81 -15.69
C ASN A 380 -4.81 19.38 -16.25
N PHE A 381 -3.81 18.95 -17.02
CA PHE A 381 -3.72 17.60 -17.57
C PHE A 381 -3.65 16.54 -16.46
N LEU A 382 -2.91 16.82 -15.38
CA LEU A 382 -2.84 15.96 -14.21
C LEU A 382 -4.14 15.93 -13.40
N LEU A 383 -4.80 17.08 -13.20
CA LEU A 383 -6.11 17.15 -12.53
C LEU A 383 -7.21 16.39 -13.28
N CYS A 384 -7.05 16.20 -14.59
CA CYS A 384 -7.94 15.38 -15.40
C CYS A 384 -7.72 13.86 -15.23
N GLN A 385 -6.62 13.42 -14.63
CA GLN A 385 -6.37 11.99 -14.43
C GLN A 385 -7.30 11.42 -13.35
N GLU A 386 -7.90 10.26 -13.61
CA GLU A 386 -8.88 9.64 -12.71
C GLU A 386 -8.34 9.45 -11.29
N ALA A 387 -7.11 8.94 -11.16
CA ALA A 387 -6.47 8.72 -9.87
C ALA A 387 -6.23 10.01 -9.06
N LEU A 388 -6.15 11.16 -9.74
CA LEU A 388 -5.91 12.47 -9.13
C LEU A 388 -7.18 13.29 -8.96
N ARG A 389 -8.36 12.80 -9.35
CA ARG A 389 -9.64 13.46 -9.05
C ARG A 389 -10.09 13.16 -7.63
N ALA A 390 -11.10 13.87 -7.14
CA ALA A 390 -11.80 13.48 -5.93
C ALA A 390 -12.68 12.24 -6.21
N PRO A 391 -12.87 11.34 -5.23
CA PRO A 391 -13.69 10.15 -5.43
C PRO A 391 -15.16 10.52 -5.65
N GLY A 392 -15.84 9.77 -6.52
CA GLY A 392 -17.28 9.91 -6.73
C GLY A 392 -18.11 9.45 -5.51
N GLN A 393 -19.36 9.92 -5.41
CA GLN A 393 -20.29 9.50 -4.36
C GLN A 393 -20.59 7.99 -4.40
N ASP A 394 -20.42 7.37 -5.56
CA ASP A 394 -20.62 5.92 -5.76
C ASP A 394 -19.72 5.06 -4.88
N LEU A 395 -18.51 5.54 -4.53
CA LEU A 395 -17.61 4.86 -3.60
C LEU A 395 -18.30 4.66 -2.25
N PHE A 396 -18.81 5.74 -1.66
CA PHE A 396 -19.45 5.69 -0.34
C PHE A 396 -20.76 4.90 -0.38
N LEU A 397 -21.49 4.97 -1.49
CA LEU A 397 -22.72 4.20 -1.70
C LEU A 397 -22.42 2.69 -1.73
N ARG A 398 -21.42 2.25 -2.51
CA ARG A 398 -20.99 0.84 -2.55
C ARG A 398 -20.53 0.34 -1.18
N LEU A 399 -19.68 1.11 -0.48
CA LEU A 399 -19.20 0.73 0.85
C LEU A 399 -20.32 0.69 1.91
N THR A 400 -21.38 1.48 1.73
CA THR A 400 -22.56 1.45 2.61
C THR A 400 -23.44 0.24 2.33
N GLN A 401 -23.65 -0.10 1.06
CA GLN A 401 -24.41 -1.30 0.65
C GLN A 401 -23.79 -2.59 1.18
N THR A 402 -22.46 -2.65 1.30
CA THR A 402 -21.75 -3.80 1.87
C THR A 402 -21.63 -3.74 3.40
N SER A 403 -22.33 -2.80 4.05
CA SER A 403 -22.27 -2.45 5.49
C SER A 403 -20.90 -2.03 6.03
N LEU A 404 -19.85 -2.05 5.20
CA LEU A 404 -18.49 -1.77 5.62
C LEU A 404 -18.37 -0.35 6.17
N LEU A 405 -18.92 0.65 5.47
CA LEU A 405 -18.84 2.05 5.89
C LEU A 405 -19.59 2.33 7.21
N PRO A 406 -20.85 1.87 7.42
CA PRO A 406 -21.54 1.99 8.70
C PRO A 406 -20.76 1.39 9.88
N PHE A 407 -20.24 0.16 9.73
CA PHE A 407 -19.45 -0.47 10.79
C PHE A 407 -18.11 0.23 11.00
N TYR A 408 -17.48 0.73 9.94
CA TYR A 408 -16.26 1.53 10.03
C TYR A 408 -16.49 2.79 10.88
N VAL A 409 -17.56 3.55 10.61
CA VAL A 409 -17.90 4.76 11.38
C VAL A 409 -18.17 4.42 12.84
N LEU A 410 -18.87 3.30 13.11
CA LEU A 410 -19.09 2.84 14.49
C LEU A 410 -17.77 2.52 15.21
N VAL A 411 -16.91 1.70 14.60
CA VAL A 411 -15.61 1.32 15.19
C VAL A 411 -14.73 2.55 15.38
N LEU A 412 -14.68 3.42 14.37
CA LEU A 412 -13.89 4.64 14.38
C LEU A 412 -14.33 5.58 15.51
N THR A 413 -15.63 5.80 15.69
CA THR A 413 -16.17 6.69 16.74
C THR A 413 -15.88 6.14 18.14
N VAL A 414 -16.05 4.84 18.37
CA VAL A 414 -15.73 4.21 19.67
C VAL A 414 -14.24 4.32 19.98
N CYS A 415 -13.38 3.98 19.02
CA CYS A 415 -11.93 4.10 19.15
C CYS A 415 -11.50 5.56 19.40
N LEU A 416 -12.04 6.51 18.65
CA LEU A 416 -11.73 7.94 18.77
C LEU A 416 -12.11 8.48 20.16
N LEU A 417 -13.33 8.21 20.61
CA LEU A 417 -13.78 8.61 21.94
C LEU A 417 -12.91 7.98 23.05
N SER A 418 -12.51 6.73 22.90
CA SER A 418 -11.64 6.05 23.86
C SER A 418 -10.23 6.65 23.90
N ALA A 419 -9.67 7.01 22.74
CA ALA A 419 -8.36 7.64 22.61
C ALA A 419 -8.36 9.07 23.15
N LEU A 420 -9.42 9.86 22.87
CA LEU A 420 -9.58 11.20 23.43
C LEU A 420 -9.68 11.18 24.95
N GLN A 421 -10.40 10.21 25.53
CA GLN A 421 -10.43 10.01 26.99
C GLN A 421 -9.04 9.69 27.56
N ALA A 422 -8.26 8.85 26.87
CA ALA A 422 -6.90 8.50 27.28
C ALA A 422 -5.96 9.72 27.23
N VAL A 423 -6.00 10.49 26.15
CA VAL A 423 -5.21 11.73 25.99
C VAL A 423 -5.58 12.75 27.05
N PHE A 424 -6.87 12.99 27.29
CA PHE A 424 -7.33 13.94 28.29
C PHE A 424 -6.83 13.59 29.70
N ARG A 425 -6.87 12.30 30.07
CA ARG A 425 -6.36 11.82 31.38
C ARG A 425 -4.87 12.02 31.55
N ARG A 426 -4.08 11.72 30.51
CA ARG A 426 -2.62 11.89 30.51
C ARG A 426 -2.21 13.36 30.59
N LEU A 427 -2.99 14.21 29.95
CA LEU A 427 -2.77 15.66 30.01
C LEU A 427 -3.15 16.22 31.38
N SER A 428 -4.27 15.76 31.96
CA SER A 428 -4.87 16.24 33.22
C SER A 428 -4.19 15.75 34.51
N SER A 429 -3.73 14.51 34.57
CA SER A 429 -3.19 13.91 35.81
C SER A 429 -1.87 13.15 35.54
N SER A 430 -0.90 13.22 36.45
CA SER A 430 0.40 12.52 36.31
C SER A 430 0.43 11.11 36.91
N LEU A 431 -0.72 10.51 37.22
CA LEU A 431 -0.78 9.20 37.86
C LEU A 431 -0.47 8.09 36.84
N ARG A 432 0.45 7.19 37.22
CA ARG A 432 0.65 5.90 36.54
C ARG A 432 -0.64 5.11 36.66
N LEU A 433 -1.18 4.67 35.53
CA LEU A 433 -2.47 4.00 35.43
C LEU A 433 -2.27 2.51 35.12
N GLU A 434 -2.78 1.67 36.01
CA GLU A 434 -3.30 0.34 35.68
C GLU A 434 -4.75 0.51 35.21
N ASP A 435 -5.00 0.28 33.92
CA ASP A 435 -6.10 -0.54 33.37
C ASP A 435 -6.25 -0.31 31.87
N GLY A 436 -6.02 -1.39 31.10
CA GLY A 436 -5.94 -1.42 29.64
C GLY A 436 -7.26 -1.10 28.93
N ARG A 437 -7.45 0.18 28.60
CA ARG A 437 -8.48 0.60 27.64
C ARG A 437 -7.96 0.45 26.20
N ILE A 438 -8.87 0.15 25.27
CA ILE A 438 -8.54 -0.05 23.84
C ILE A 438 -7.78 1.14 23.25
N GLY A 439 -8.21 2.37 23.54
CA GLY A 439 -7.56 3.59 23.07
C GLY A 439 -6.19 3.91 23.69
N GLU A 440 -5.77 3.16 24.71
CA GLU A 440 -4.44 3.28 25.31
C GLU A 440 -3.43 2.32 24.67
N GLN A 441 -3.90 1.36 23.85
CA GLN A 441 -3.02 0.45 23.14
C GLN A 441 -2.30 1.19 21.99
N PRO A 442 -0.95 1.17 21.93
CA PRO A 442 -0.19 1.95 20.97
C PRO A 442 -0.50 1.56 19.51
N ALA A 443 -0.75 0.27 19.26
CA ALA A 443 -1.12 -0.22 17.94
C ALA A 443 -2.50 0.30 17.50
N VAL A 444 -3.51 0.28 18.37
CA VAL A 444 -4.85 0.77 18.04
C VAL A 444 -4.83 2.29 17.81
N ALA A 445 -4.12 3.04 18.66
CA ALA A 445 -3.95 4.48 18.49
C ALA A 445 -3.24 4.83 17.16
N TYR A 446 -2.24 4.03 16.77
CA TYR A 446 -1.61 4.13 15.46
C TYR A 446 -2.59 3.90 14.31
N HIS A 447 -3.34 2.79 14.33
CA HIS A 447 -4.27 2.50 13.25
C HIS A 447 -5.41 3.52 13.16
N LEU A 448 -5.91 4.02 14.29
CA LEU A 448 -6.92 5.06 14.37
C LEU A 448 -6.47 6.35 13.68
N LEU A 449 -5.28 6.87 14.01
CA LEU A 449 -4.80 8.11 13.41
C LEU A 449 -4.46 7.92 11.92
N HIS A 450 -3.85 6.78 11.58
CA HIS A 450 -3.45 6.50 10.21
C HIS A 450 -4.65 6.32 9.26
N THR A 451 -5.72 5.63 9.70
CA THR A 451 -6.95 5.50 8.87
C THR A 451 -7.66 6.84 8.66
N LEU A 452 -7.59 7.75 9.64
CA LEU A 452 -8.14 9.11 9.51
C LEU A 452 -7.37 9.93 8.47
N LEU A 453 -6.03 9.93 8.54
CA LEU A 453 -5.20 10.66 7.57
C LEU A 453 -5.34 10.07 6.15
N LEU A 454 -5.37 8.75 6.01
CA LEU A 454 -5.62 8.10 4.72
C LEU A 454 -7.04 8.38 4.20
N GLY A 455 -8.03 8.48 5.08
CA GLY A 455 -9.39 8.86 4.71
C GLY A 455 -9.47 10.29 4.19
N ILE A 456 -8.82 11.25 4.86
CA ILE A 456 -8.71 12.64 4.37
C ILE A 456 -8.03 12.68 3.00
N LEU A 457 -6.94 11.92 2.83
CA LEU A 457 -6.23 11.86 1.56
C LEU A 457 -7.09 11.22 0.46
N THR A 458 -7.93 10.24 0.79
CA THR A 458 -8.88 9.62 -0.15
C THR A 458 -9.96 10.60 -0.59
N LEU A 459 -10.45 11.47 0.30
CA LEU A 459 -11.39 12.54 -0.08
C LEU A 459 -10.78 13.54 -1.06
N LEU A 460 -9.45 13.69 -1.04
CA LEU A 460 -8.72 14.50 -2.01
C LEU A 460 -8.48 13.70 -3.29
N PHE A 461 -7.89 12.50 -3.21
CA PHE A 461 -7.40 11.72 -4.36
C PHE A 461 -8.08 10.35 -4.45
N ASP A 462 -8.82 10.09 -5.52
CA ASP A 462 -9.52 8.82 -5.79
C ASP A 462 -8.56 7.63 -5.83
N GLY A 463 -7.35 7.81 -6.37
CA GLY A 463 -6.32 6.77 -6.42
C GLY A 463 -5.87 6.27 -5.04
N VAL A 464 -6.12 7.03 -3.97
CA VAL A 464 -5.76 6.61 -2.59
C VAL A 464 -6.80 5.64 -2.00
N LYS A 465 -7.97 5.49 -2.62
CA LYS A 465 -8.99 4.52 -2.16
C LYS A 465 -8.47 3.09 -2.13
N TYR A 466 -7.56 2.71 -3.03
CA TYR A 466 -6.97 1.37 -3.05
C TYR A 466 -5.99 1.13 -1.89
N LEU A 467 -5.55 2.18 -1.19
CA LEU A 467 -4.80 2.07 0.05
C LEU A 467 -5.73 2.13 1.27
N TRP A 468 -6.75 3.00 1.20
CA TRP A 468 -7.69 3.24 2.30
C TRP A 468 -8.72 2.13 2.48
N THR A 469 -9.38 1.67 1.42
CA THR A 469 -10.42 0.63 1.49
C THR A 469 -9.92 -0.68 2.10
N PRO A 470 -8.73 -1.23 1.73
CA PRO A 470 -8.19 -2.41 2.40
C PRO A 470 -7.90 -2.18 3.88
N TYR A 471 -7.43 -0.98 4.21
CA TYR A 471 -7.16 -0.56 5.59
C TYR A 471 -8.46 -0.47 6.42
N VAL A 472 -9.52 0.08 5.84
CA VAL A 472 -10.87 0.13 6.41
C VAL A 472 -11.41 -1.28 6.64
N CYS A 473 -11.25 -2.21 5.68
CA CYS A 473 -11.64 -3.61 5.85
C CYS A 473 -10.96 -4.25 7.08
N MET A 474 -9.63 -4.09 7.17
CA MET A 474 -8.82 -4.63 8.27
C MET A 474 -9.20 -4.01 9.63
N PHE A 475 -9.29 -2.68 9.70
CA PHE A 475 -9.55 -1.94 10.94
C PHE A 475 -10.99 -2.15 11.44
N THR A 476 -11.95 -2.16 10.53
CA THR A 476 -13.37 -2.42 10.86
C THR A 476 -13.54 -3.84 11.37
N ALA A 477 -12.91 -4.83 10.71
CA ALA A 477 -12.98 -6.21 11.14
C ALA A 477 -12.35 -6.43 12.53
N PHE A 478 -11.27 -5.72 12.85
CA PHE A 478 -10.70 -5.70 14.20
C PHE A 478 -11.75 -5.23 15.22
N GLY A 479 -12.38 -4.09 14.96
CA GLY A 479 -13.30 -3.48 15.92
C GLY A 479 -14.58 -4.27 16.11
N VAL A 480 -15.16 -4.80 15.02
CA VAL A 480 -16.37 -5.62 15.08
C VAL A 480 -16.10 -6.96 15.78
N CYS A 481 -14.92 -7.55 15.60
CA CYS A 481 -14.56 -8.81 16.25
C CYS A 481 -13.89 -8.65 17.63
N SER A 482 -13.72 -7.43 18.14
CA SER A 482 -13.11 -7.18 19.44
C SER A 482 -14.16 -7.19 20.56
N PRO A 483 -14.11 -8.14 21.52
CA PRO A 483 -15.06 -8.18 22.63
C PRO A 483 -14.94 -6.94 23.53
N ASP A 484 -13.73 -6.40 23.67
CA ASP A 484 -13.47 -5.22 24.49
C ASP A 484 -14.21 -3.99 23.96
N LEU A 485 -14.31 -3.86 22.62
CA LEU A 485 -14.95 -2.72 21.98
C LEU A 485 -16.45 -2.74 22.23
N TRP A 486 -17.09 -3.90 22.07
CA TRP A 486 -18.50 -4.09 22.42
C TRP A 486 -18.77 -3.85 23.90
N MET A 487 -17.91 -4.34 24.79
CA MET A 487 -18.04 -4.09 26.23
C MET A 487 -17.94 -2.60 26.57
N THR A 488 -17.05 -1.87 25.90
CA THR A 488 -16.91 -0.41 26.04
C THR A 488 -18.17 0.31 25.56
N LEU A 489 -18.70 -0.08 24.39
CA LEU A 489 -19.91 0.49 23.82
C LEU A 489 -21.14 0.22 24.70
N PHE A 490 -21.35 -1.02 25.15
CA PHE A 490 -22.47 -1.38 26.02
C PHE A 490 -22.42 -0.66 27.37
N LYS A 491 -21.21 -0.48 27.93
CA LYS A 491 -21.02 0.33 29.14
C LYS A 491 -21.44 1.78 28.93
N TRP A 492 -21.12 2.38 27.78
CA TRP A 492 -21.53 3.75 27.45
C TRP A 492 -23.04 3.87 27.22
N LEU A 493 -23.64 2.90 26.52
CA LEU A 493 -25.07 2.86 26.22
C LEU A 493 -25.94 2.35 27.39
N ARG A 494 -25.32 1.94 28.50
CA ARG A 494 -25.99 1.34 29.69
C ARG A 494 -26.88 0.13 29.34
N LEU A 495 -26.52 -0.63 28.31
CA LEU A 495 -27.26 -1.82 27.89
C LEU A 495 -26.82 -3.03 28.73
N LYS A 496 -27.79 -3.75 29.32
CA LYS A 496 -27.54 -5.04 29.98
C LYS A 496 -27.70 -6.17 28.94
N SER A 497 -26.68 -7.02 28.86
CA SER A 497 -26.81 -8.42 28.40
C SER A 497 -27.08 -8.67 26.90
N VAL A 498 -26.11 -8.35 26.04
CA VAL A 498 -25.85 -9.19 24.86
C VAL A 498 -24.41 -9.67 24.97
N HIS A 499 -24.20 -11.00 24.94
CA HIS A 499 -22.84 -11.52 24.90
C HIS A 499 -22.18 -11.06 23.60
N PRO A 500 -21.04 -10.33 23.63
CA PRO A 500 -20.36 -9.82 22.44
C PRO A 500 -20.13 -10.89 21.37
N VAL A 501 -19.92 -12.13 21.80
CA VAL A 501 -19.71 -13.30 20.95
C VAL A 501 -20.88 -13.54 19.97
N VAL A 502 -22.13 -13.35 20.39
CA VAL A 502 -23.31 -13.55 19.52
C VAL A 502 -23.33 -12.52 18.39
N LEU A 503 -22.96 -11.28 18.70
CA LEU A 503 -22.90 -10.20 17.71
C LEU A 503 -21.74 -10.40 16.72
N VAL A 504 -20.59 -10.86 17.22
CA VAL A 504 -19.43 -11.22 16.40
C VAL A 504 -19.77 -12.35 15.44
N ILE A 505 -20.44 -13.42 15.91
CA ILE A 505 -20.84 -14.55 15.07
C ILE A 505 -21.87 -14.12 14.02
N SER A 506 -22.86 -13.30 14.41
CA SER A 506 -23.88 -12.82 13.47
C SER A 506 -23.28 -11.91 12.38
N THR A 507 -22.36 -11.03 12.74
CA THR A 507 -21.75 -10.06 11.80
C THR A 507 -20.63 -10.67 10.97
N ALA A 508 -19.75 -11.48 11.57
CA ALA A 508 -18.63 -12.11 10.87
C ALA A 508 -19.04 -13.35 10.05
N GLY A 509 -20.08 -14.07 10.50
CA GLY A 509 -20.53 -15.31 9.86
C GLY A 509 -21.65 -15.10 8.84
N CYS A 510 -22.76 -14.46 9.22
CA CYS A 510 -23.95 -14.41 8.35
C CYS A 510 -23.84 -13.34 7.26
N PHE A 511 -23.21 -12.20 7.55
CA PHE A 511 -23.23 -11.05 6.63
C PHE A 511 -22.41 -11.29 5.35
N PRO A 512 -21.18 -11.81 5.39
CA PRO A 512 -20.43 -12.10 4.16
C PRO A 512 -21.07 -13.19 3.29
N LEU A 513 -21.74 -14.17 3.91
CA LEU A 513 -22.42 -15.25 3.19
C LEU A 513 -23.58 -14.75 2.31
N GLN A 514 -24.19 -13.61 2.66
CA GLN A 514 -25.23 -13.00 1.81
C GLN A 514 -24.68 -12.47 0.48
N PHE A 515 -23.40 -12.09 0.43
CA PHE A 515 -22.75 -11.58 -0.79
C PHE A 515 -22.07 -12.67 -1.61
N TYR A 516 -21.92 -13.87 -1.05
CA TYR A 516 -21.39 -15.03 -1.76
C TYR A 516 -22.05 -15.29 -3.14
N PRO A 517 -23.40 -15.31 -3.28
CA PRO A 517 -24.02 -15.52 -4.59
C PRO A 517 -23.68 -14.43 -5.61
N ARG A 518 -23.50 -13.18 -5.16
CA ARG A 518 -23.09 -12.08 -6.05
C ARG A 518 -21.67 -12.30 -6.57
N VAL A 519 -20.72 -12.62 -5.68
CA VAL A 519 -19.32 -12.89 -6.07
C VAL A 519 -19.26 -14.08 -7.03
N LEU A 520 -20.08 -15.11 -6.80
CA LEU A 520 -20.17 -16.27 -7.68
C LEU A 520 -20.80 -15.93 -9.03
N ALA A 521 -21.84 -15.09 -9.05
CA ALA A 521 -22.47 -14.63 -10.28
C ALA A 521 -21.50 -13.80 -11.13
N GLU A 522 -20.70 -12.92 -10.51
CA GLU A 522 -19.65 -12.17 -11.21
C GLU A 522 -18.54 -13.09 -11.75
N LEU A 523 -18.23 -14.19 -11.05
CA LEU A 523 -17.30 -15.19 -11.58
C LEU A 523 -17.93 -16.03 -12.70
N ALA A 524 -19.25 -16.20 -12.71
CA ALA A 524 -19.98 -16.90 -13.76
C ALA A 524 -20.21 -16.04 -15.01
N ASP A 525 -20.18 -14.71 -14.86
CA ASP A 525 -20.35 -13.77 -15.95
C ASP A 525 -19.15 -13.82 -16.91
N LEU A 526 -19.44 -14.14 -18.17
CA LEU A 526 -18.45 -14.13 -19.25
C LEU A 526 -18.59 -12.81 -19.99
N GLN A 527 -17.74 -11.86 -19.64
CA GLN A 527 -17.63 -10.60 -20.36
C GLN A 527 -16.52 -10.72 -21.41
N GLU A 528 -16.83 -10.35 -22.65
CA GLU A 528 -15.83 -10.22 -23.70
C GLU A 528 -15.45 -8.74 -23.84
N ILE A 529 -14.34 -8.34 -23.21
CA ILE A 529 -13.73 -7.03 -23.44
C ILE A 529 -12.82 -7.15 -24.66
N TYR A 530 -13.30 -6.69 -25.81
CA TYR A 530 -12.55 -6.64 -27.07
C TYR A 530 -12.75 -5.27 -27.71
N ASP A 531 -11.63 -4.60 -28.01
CA ASP A 531 -11.63 -3.31 -28.71
C ASP A 531 -11.21 -3.55 -30.18
N PRO A 532 -12.17 -3.64 -31.11
CA PRO A 532 -11.87 -3.94 -32.52
C PRO A 532 -11.05 -2.82 -33.19
N ASP A 533 -11.29 -1.57 -32.81
CA ASP A 533 -10.66 -0.39 -33.40
C ASP A 533 -9.17 -0.38 -33.05
N LEU A 534 -8.85 -0.59 -31.76
CA LEU A 534 -7.47 -0.73 -31.29
C LEU A 534 -6.72 -1.87 -31.98
N MET A 535 -7.40 -3.02 -32.18
CA MET A 535 -6.79 -4.16 -32.85
C MET A 535 -6.54 -3.89 -34.33
N GLU A 536 -7.46 -3.22 -35.03
CA GLU A 536 -7.29 -2.80 -36.41
C GLU A 536 -6.14 -1.80 -36.55
N LEU A 537 -6.04 -0.83 -35.63
CA LEU A 537 -4.94 0.12 -35.55
C LEU A 537 -3.59 -0.59 -35.36
N ILE A 538 -3.49 -1.52 -34.41
CA ILE A 538 -2.26 -2.29 -34.16
C ILE A 538 -1.89 -3.13 -35.39
N ALA A 539 -2.85 -3.81 -36.00
CA ALA A 539 -2.64 -4.59 -37.22
C ALA A 539 -2.12 -3.70 -38.36
N TRP A 540 -2.71 -2.51 -38.52
CA TRP A 540 -2.28 -1.52 -39.50
C TRP A 540 -0.85 -1.03 -39.23
N ILE A 541 -0.50 -0.69 -37.99
CA ILE A 541 0.87 -0.25 -37.62
C ILE A 541 1.89 -1.34 -37.97
N ARG A 542 1.59 -2.60 -37.63
CA ARG A 542 2.50 -3.72 -37.92
C ARG A 542 2.66 -3.95 -39.42
N CYS A 543 1.57 -3.88 -40.18
CA CYS A 543 1.59 -3.98 -41.64
C CYS A 543 2.36 -2.81 -42.28
N PHE A 544 2.13 -1.58 -41.81
CA PHE A 544 2.82 -0.38 -42.25
C PHE A 544 4.34 -0.48 -42.04
N LEU A 545 4.77 -0.89 -40.83
CA LEU A 545 6.19 -1.08 -40.52
C LEU A 545 6.83 -2.18 -41.37
N TRP A 546 6.11 -3.27 -41.61
CA TRP A 546 6.57 -4.36 -42.48
C TRP A 546 6.72 -3.90 -43.93
N THR A 547 5.78 -3.11 -44.44
CA THR A 547 5.72 -2.69 -45.85
C THR A 547 6.75 -1.60 -46.17
N LEU A 548 6.98 -0.64 -45.25
CA LEU A 548 7.87 0.49 -45.53
C LEU A 548 9.36 0.23 -45.27
N CYS A 549 9.71 -0.85 -44.56
CA CYS A 549 11.05 -1.46 -44.33
C CYS A 549 12.31 -0.57 -44.11
N THR A 550 12.24 0.76 -44.15
CA THR A 550 13.41 1.65 -44.22
C THR A 550 13.29 3.01 -43.52
N ALA A 551 12.14 3.42 -42.97
CA ALA A 551 12.03 4.71 -42.25
C ALA A 551 11.71 4.48 -40.75
N PRO A 552 12.49 5.05 -39.81
CA PRO A 552 12.16 5.01 -38.39
C PRO A 552 10.95 5.93 -38.11
N ALA A 553 9.74 5.35 -38.12
CA ALA A 553 8.53 6.09 -37.82
C ALA A 553 8.38 6.32 -36.30
N VAL A 554 8.06 7.54 -35.91
CA VAL A 554 7.76 7.92 -34.52
C VAL A 554 6.25 8.15 -34.39
N PHE A 555 5.63 7.48 -33.41
CA PHE A 555 4.19 7.60 -33.16
C PHE A 555 3.90 8.58 -32.04
N ALA A 556 2.87 9.41 -32.25
CA ALA A 556 2.37 10.36 -31.26
C ALA A 556 0.87 10.21 -31.06
N GLY A 557 0.41 10.48 -29.84
CA GLY A 557 -0.99 10.30 -29.43
C GLY A 557 -1.12 10.40 -27.92
N SER A 558 -2.23 9.91 -27.37
CA SER A 558 -2.40 9.89 -25.91
C SER A 558 -1.35 8.98 -25.25
N PRO A 559 -0.79 9.35 -24.07
CA PRO A 559 0.22 8.55 -23.39
C PRO A 559 -0.21 7.09 -23.15
N VAL A 560 -1.49 6.90 -22.84
CA VAL A 560 -2.12 5.58 -22.64
C VAL A 560 -2.03 4.72 -23.90
N LEU A 561 -2.44 5.25 -25.04
CA LEU A 561 -2.42 4.55 -26.32
C LEU A 561 -0.98 4.25 -26.79
N LEU A 562 -0.06 5.20 -26.58
CA LEU A 562 1.35 5.02 -26.90
C LEU A 562 2.00 3.88 -26.10
N GLY A 563 1.58 3.67 -24.84
CA GLY A 563 1.99 2.52 -24.05
C GLY A 563 1.58 1.19 -24.70
N THR A 564 0.35 1.10 -25.20
CA THR A 564 -0.16 -0.09 -25.90
C THR A 564 0.51 -0.32 -27.24
N ILE A 565 0.70 0.74 -28.03
CA ILE A 565 1.44 0.68 -29.30
C ILE A 565 2.86 0.18 -29.03
N LYS A 566 3.55 0.74 -28.02
CA LYS A 566 4.90 0.31 -27.66
C LYS A 566 4.97 -1.18 -27.34
N LEU A 567 4.01 -1.70 -26.58
CA LEU A 567 3.94 -3.13 -26.26
C LEU A 567 3.75 -3.98 -27.53
N CYS A 568 2.75 -3.67 -28.34
CA CYS A 568 2.26 -4.55 -29.41
C CYS A 568 3.09 -4.49 -30.70
N SER A 569 3.72 -3.35 -31.00
CA SER A 569 4.55 -3.15 -32.20
C SER A 569 6.02 -2.93 -31.92
N GLY A 570 6.41 -2.55 -30.69
CA GLY A 570 7.78 -2.17 -30.35
C GLY A 570 8.20 -0.79 -30.86
N SER A 571 7.30 -0.01 -31.46
CA SER A 571 7.58 1.28 -32.11
C SER A 571 8.23 2.32 -31.19
N VAL A 572 8.89 3.33 -31.77
CA VAL A 572 9.34 4.52 -31.05
C VAL A 572 8.15 5.46 -30.84
N VAL A 573 8.01 6.04 -29.65
CA VAL A 573 6.88 6.91 -29.28
C VAL A 573 7.36 8.27 -28.76
N THR A 574 6.50 9.29 -28.82
CA THR A 574 6.83 10.66 -28.35
C THR A 574 6.74 10.81 -26.84
N SER A 575 5.78 10.15 -26.19
CA SER A 575 5.54 10.17 -24.75
C SER A 575 5.13 8.79 -24.20
N LEU A 576 5.07 8.67 -22.87
CA LEU A 576 4.73 7.44 -22.14
C LEU A 576 3.70 7.76 -21.05
N PRO A 577 2.89 6.79 -20.59
CA PRO A 577 1.91 6.95 -19.51
C PRO A 577 2.59 7.06 -18.13
N VAL A 578 3.48 8.05 -17.99
CA VAL A 578 4.30 8.33 -16.81
C VAL A 578 4.06 9.79 -16.43
N TYR A 579 3.32 9.98 -15.33
CA TYR A 579 2.82 11.29 -14.91
C TYR A 579 3.70 12.00 -13.88
N SER A 580 4.79 11.36 -13.46
CA SER A 580 5.80 11.95 -12.59
C SER A 580 6.86 12.75 -13.35
N ASP A 581 6.90 12.60 -14.67
CA ASP A 581 7.99 13.09 -15.47
C ASP A 581 7.63 14.37 -16.24
N LEU A 582 8.13 15.49 -15.74
CA LEU A 582 7.81 16.80 -16.30
C LEU A 582 8.22 16.95 -17.78
N ASP A 583 9.33 16.34 -18.19
CA ASP A 583 9.78 16.40 -19.59
C ASP A 583 8.85 15.63 -20.53
N LEU A 584 8.36 14.46 -20.12
CA LEU A 584 7.40 13.68 -20.90
C LEU A 584 6.03 14.39 -20.97
N LEU A 585 5.63 15.06 -19.89
CA LEU A 585 4.41 15.85 -19.84
C LEU A 585 4.50 17.08 -20.76
N ARG A 586 5.63 17.82 -20.73
CA ARG A 586 5.89 18.93 -21.66
C ARG A 586 5.90 18.49 -23.11
N ARG A 587 6.47 17.32 -23.43
CA ARG A 587 6.37 16.77 -24.78
C ARG A 587 4.94 16.48 -25.21
N THR A 588 4.10 16.03 -24.27
CA THR A 588 2.68 15.80 -24.54
C THR A 588 1.97 17.12 -24.83
N GLU A 589 2.34 18.20 -24.13
CA GLU A 589 1.90 19.56 -24.42
C GLU A 589 2.36 20.03 -25.81
N ASP A 590 3.65 19.90 -26.13
CA ASP A 590 4.24 20.31 -27.40
C ASP A 590 3.58 19.61 -28.59
N VAL A 591 3.36 18.29 -28.47
CA VAL A 591 2.63 17.50 -29.47
C VAL A 591 1.19 17.99 -29.61
N SER A 592 0.55 18.42 -28.52
CA SER A 592 -0.82 18.94 -28.55
C SER A 592 -0.91 20.35 -29.16
N ASN A 593 0.16 21.13 -29.12
CA ASN A 593 0.20 22.55 -29.52
C ASN A 593 0.84 22.81 -30.91
N GLY A 594 1.37 21.80 -31.59
CA GLY A 594 2.15 21.97 -32.84
C GLY A 594 1.35 22.51 -34.05
N PRO A 595 1.91 23.42 -34.88
CA PRO A 595 1.23 24.00 -36.05
C PRO A 595 1.26 23.13 -37.33
N GLU A 596 2.04 22.03 -37.38
CA GLU A 596 2.26 21.15 -38.55
C GLU A 596 1.28 19.96 -38.64
N PHE A 597 0.00 20.14 -38.30
CA PHE A 597 -1.01 19.08 -38.47
C PHE A 597 -1.49 18.90 -39.93
N THR A 598 -0.86 19.55 -40.91
CA THR A 598 -1.31 19.66 -42.31
C THR A 598 -0.79 18.59 -43.28
N GLU A 599 0.20 17.75 -42.91
CA GLU A 599 0.68 16.62 -43.76
C GLU A 599 0.55 15.22 -43.11
N SER A 600 -0.08 15.11 -41.93
CA SER A 600 -0.15 13.86 -41.15
C SER A 600 -1.27 12.90 -41.59
N PHE A 601 -0.95 11.62 -41.79
CA PHE A 601 -1.95 10.57 -41.99
C PHE A 601 -2.66 10.30 -40.65
N ARG A 602 -3.96 10.58 -40.57
CA ARG A 602 -4.77 10.46 -39.35
C ARG A 602 -5.53 9.13 -39.32
N ARG A 603 -5.32 8.32 -38.28
CA ARG A 603 -6.23 7.22 -37.91
C ARG A 603 -6.43 7.25 -36.39
N GLU A 604 -7.68 7.35 -35.93
CA GLU A 604 -8.05 7.23 -34.50
C GLU A 604 -7.17 8.05 -33.51
N ASN A 605 -6.90 9.32 -33.84
CA ASN A 605 -6.08 10.24 -33.03
C ASN A 605 -4.60 9.82 -32.83
N VAL A 606 -4.08 8.92 -33.66
CA VAL A 606 -2.65 8.60 -33.76
C VAL A 606 -2.03 9.35 -34.93
N PHE A 607 -0.87 9.94 -34.67
CA PHE A 607 -0.07 10.67 -35.64
C PHE A 607 1.26 9.97 -35.87
N ILE A 608 1.75 10.00 -37.10
CA ILE A 608 3.05 9.43 -37.50
C ILE A 608 3.96 10.55 -38.00
N PHE A 609 5.13 10.64 -37.40
CA PHE A 609 6.24 11.44 -37.88
C PHE A 609 7.21 10.54 -38.64
N LYS A 610 7.58 10.95 -39.86
CA LYS A 610 8.54 10.26 -40.73
C LYS A 610 9.95 10.78 -40.53
#